data_AF-A0A0M0JK44-F1
#
_entry.id   AF-A0A0M0JK44-F1
#
_cell.length_a   1.000
_cell.length_b   1.000
_cell.length_c   1.000
_cell.angle_alpha   90.00
_cell.angle_beta   90.00
_cell.angle_gamma   90.00
#
_symmetry.space_group_name_H-M   'P 1'
#
loop_
_entity.id
_entity.type
_entity.pdbx_description
1 polymer ?
#
loop_
_entity_poly.entity_id
_entity_poly.type
_entity_poly.pdbx_seq_one_letter_code
_entity_poly.pdbx_strand_id
1 'polypeptide(L)'
;MAGKEPRLPSWLAGRWQAEQTLQRYSTPLGVQYIGAAGRPLAEAEASAAQTRAQIDKPVALELRWAVAPDGGAIEDRAFNARSRLDAFAGRQVVRSSTTCAEAGVDAPGIACTFVDFNGPIVQKQFVNSVKVALAAPPQAEGVFISSDIMRTILARRKVAGDTRDFPPLTVDSEVLLSLAPTGRDNAVGRVRLVEFLNPQAPLYFAAGGSSVSISDYSLTLTRVSDGWATG
;
A
#
# COMPACT_ATOMS: atom_id res chain seq x y z
N MET A 1 5.15 -22.71 4.49
CA MET A 1 5.63 -21.93 5.64
C MET A 1 5.10 -20.53 5.48
N ALA A 2 4.26 -20.05 6.40
CA ALA A 2 3.84 -18.66 6.39
C ALA A 2 5.10 -17.78 6.47
N GLY A 3 5.35 -16.95 5.47
CA GLY A 3 6.53 -16.10 5.44
C GLY A 3 6.54 -15.19 6.66
N LYS A 4 7.51 -15.37 7.56
CA LYS A 4 7.72 -14.46 8.69
C LYS A 4 7.99 -13.08 8.10
N GLU A 5 7.16 -12.09 8.43
CA GLU A 5 7.35 -10.73 7.92
C GLU A 5 8.77 -10.25 8.27
N PRO A 6 9.48 -9.64 7.31
CA PRO A 6 10.86 -9.26 7.54
C PRO A 6 10.93 -8.16 8.59
N ARG A 7 12.03 -8.19 9.33
CA ARG A 7 12.27 -7.22 10.40
C ARG A 7 12.67 -5.88 9.81
N LEU A 8 12.06 -4.84 10.36
CA LEU A 8 12.41 -3.46 10.10
C LEU A 8 13.24 -2.91 11.27
N PRO A 9 14.00 -1.82 11.07
CA PRO A 9 14.73 -1.18 12.15
C PRO A 9 13.86 -0.87 13.38
N SER A 10 14.41 -1.08 14.57
CA SER A 10 13.70 -0.89 15.85
C SER A 10 13.19 0.53 16.06
N TRP A 11 13.88 1.54 15.52
CA TRP A 11 13.49 2.94 15.66
C TRP A 11 12.10 3.26 15.06
N LEU A 12 11.61 2.45 14.11
CA LEU A 12 10.28 2.61 13.50
C LEU A 12 9.14 2.21 14.42
N ALA A 13 9.39 1.36 15.42
CA ALA A 13 8.33 0.87 16.29
C ALA A 13 7.58 2.04 16.93
N GLY A 14 6.25 1.96 16.95
CA GLY A 14 5.35 3.01 17.43
C GLY A 14 4.41 3.54 16.36
N ARG A 15 3.75 4.65 16.69
CA ARG A 15 2.79 5.35 15.82
C ARG A 15 3.40 6.64 15.30
N TRP A 16 3.09 6.96 14.06
CA TRP A 16 3.68 8.09 13.34
C TRP A 16 2.59 8.85 12.61
N GLN A 17 2.53 10.15 12.84
CA GLN A 17 1.85 11.06 11.94
C GLN A 17 2.70 11.19 10.68
N ALA A 18 2.17 10.75 9.55
CA ALA A 18 2.82 10.82 8.26
C ALA A 18 2.14 11.88 7.38
N GLU A 19 2.94 12.58 6.60
CA GLU A 19 2.49 13.35 5.44
C GLU A 19 3.06 12.71 4.18
N GLN A 20 2.16 12.33 3.27
CA GLN A 20 2.50 11.71 2.00
C GLN A 20 2.11 12.63 0.85
N THR A 21 3.07 13.02 0.02
CA THR A 21 2.84 13.98 -1.07
C THR A 21 3.27 13.37 -2.40
N LEU A 22 2.34 13.28 -3.36
CA LEU A 22 2.64 12.78 -4.70
C LEU A 22 3.57 13.78 -5.41
N GLN A 23 4.76 13.34 -5.76
CA GLN A 23 5.78 14.16 -6.46
C GLN A 23 5.73 13.93 -7.96
N ARG A 24 5.46 12.70 -8.39
CA ARG A 24 5.45 12.34 -9.80
C ARG A 24 4.48 11.20 -10.08
N TYR A 25 3.78 11.30 -11.20
CA TYR A 25 3.01 10.20 -11.77
C TYR A 25 3.38 9.99 -13.23
N SER A 26 3.57 8.73 -13.63
CA SER A 26 3.88 8.39 -15.02
C SER A 26 3.20 7.10 -15.46
N THR A 27 2.97 6.98 -16.76
CA THR A 27 2.43 5.80 -17.43
C THR A 27 3.44 5.36 -18.51
N PRO A 28 4.48 4.58 -18.15
CA PRO A 28 5.64 4.37 -19.02
C PRO A 28 5.31 3.79 -20.40
N LEU A 29 4.29 2.94 -20.47
CA LEU A 29 3.83 2.32 -21.71
C LEU A 29 2.64 3.06 -22.36
N GLY A 30 2.18 4.15 -21.75
CA GLY A 30 1.01 4.93 -22.18
C GLY A 30 -0.26 4.61 -21.38
N VAL A 31 -1.22 5.54 -21.42
CA VAL A 31 -2.45 5.51 -20.62
C VAL A 31 -3.39 4.36 -20.99
N GLN A 32 -3.28 3.80 -22.19
CA GLN A 32 -4.07 2.63 -22.61
C GLN A 32 -3.84 1.40 -21.71
N TYR A 33 -2.71 1.33 -21.00
CA TYR A 33 -2.37 0.22 -20.12
C TYR A 33 -2.93 0.35 -18.70
N ILE A 34 -3.49 1.51 -18.32
CA ILE A 34 -4.13 1.71 -17.01
C ILE A 34 -5.66 1.74 -17.09
N GLY A 35 -6.21 1.70 -18.31
CA GLY A 35 -7.65 1.63 -18.55
C GLY A 35 -8.19 0.21 -18.43
N ALA A 36 -9.46 0.06 -18.06
CA ALA A 36 -10.12 -1.24 -18.10
C ALA A 36 -10.37 -1.68 -19.56
N ALA A 37 -10.23 -2.98 -19.82
CA ALA A 37 -10.42 -3.55 -21.14
C ALA A 37 -11.81 -3.20 -21.73
N GLY A 38 -11.84 -2.79 -22.99
CA GLY A 38 -13.08 -2.40 -23.68
C GLY A 38 -13.66 -1.05 -23.26
N ARG A 39 -12.99 -0.29 -22.39
CA ARG A 39 -13.39 1.08 -22.04
C ARG A 39 -12.72 2.11 -22.97
N PRO A 40 -13.37 3.27 -23.21
CA PRO A 40 -12.78 4.33 -24.01
C PRO A 40 -11.45 4.82 -23.43
N LEU A 41 -10.48 5.13 -24.30
CA LEU A 41 -9.18 5.68 -23.92
C LEU A 41 -9.32 6.96 -23.07
N ALA A 42 -10.34 7.78 -23.36
CA ALA A 42 -10.65 9.00 -22.63
C ALA A 42 -10.89 8.76 -21.12
N GLU A 43 -11.38 7.58 -20.71
CA GLU A 43 -11.55 7.25 -19.29
C GLU A 43 -10.20 6.99 -18.60
N ALA A 44 -9.26 6.35 -19.31
CA ALA A 44 -7.91 6.15 -18.82
C ALA A 44 -7.13 7.48 -18.74
N GLU A 45 -7.31 8.36 -19.73
CA GLU A 45 -6.78 9.72 -19.72
C GLU A 45 -7.33 10.55 -18.55
N ALA A 46 -8.65 10.49 -18.33
CA ALA A 46 -9.30 11.18 -17.22
C ALA A 46 -8.78 10.68 -15.86
N SER A 47 -8.59 9.36 -15.72
CA SER A 47 -8.04 8.75 -14.51
C SER A 47 -6.59 9.19 -14.26
N ALA A 48 -5.75 9.18 -15.31
CA ALA A 48 -4.38 9.70 -15.24
C ALA A 48 -4.35 11.19 -14.90
N ALA A 49 -5.24 12.00 -15.48
CA ALA A 49 -5.35 13.42 -15.20
C ALA A 49 -5.78 13.68 -13.74
N GLN A 50 -6.72 12.90 -13.21
CA GLN A 50 -7.15 12.99 -11.82
C GLN A 50 -5.99 12.70 -10.86
N THR A 51 -5.17 11.69 -11.14
CA THR A 51 -3.97 11.38 -10.35
C THR A 51 -2.95 12.51 -10.43
N ARG A 52 -2.65 13.03 -11.64
CA ARG A 52 -1.72 14.18 -11.80
C ARG A 52 -2.21 15.42 -11.06
N ALA A 53 -3.52 15.63 -10.98
CA ALA A 53 -4.09 16.73 -10.23
C ALA A 53 -3.88 16.62 -8.70
N GLN A 54 -3.36 15.48 -8.20
CA GLN A 54 -2.96 15.31 -6.79
C GLN A 54 -1.47 15.59 -6.55
N ILE A 55 -0.68 15.90 -7.59
CA ILE A 55 0.72 16.27 -7.41
C ILE A 55 0.83 17.49 -6.50
N ASP A 56 1.81 17.45 -5.59
CA ASP A 56 2.10 18.46 -4.57
C ASP A 56 0.99 18.69 -3.53
N LYS A 57 -0.05 17.84 -3.50
CA LYS A 57 -1.08 17.88 -2.46
C LYS A 57 -0.73 16.91 -1.33
N PRO A 58 -0.41 17.40 -0.12
CA PRO A 58 -0.09 16.54 1.01
C PRO A 58 -1.33 15.80 1.51
N VAL A 59 -1.16 14.52 1.83
CA VAL A 59 -2.16 13.69 2.50
C VAL A 59 -1.64 13.29 3.87
N ALA A 60 -2.33 13.74 4.91
CA ALA A 60 -2.02 13.40 6.30
C ALA A 60 -2.65 12.04 6.65
N LEU A 61 -1.87 11.14 7.25
CA LEU A 61 -2.31 9.80 7.65
C LEU A 61 -1.47 9.29 8.83
N GLU A 62 -1.99 8.36 9.63
CA GLU A 62 -1.22 7.73 10.71
C GLU A 62 -0.65 6.39 10.24
N LEU A 63 0.62 6.10 10.51
CA LEU A 63 1.24 4.81 10.27
C LEU A 63 1.64 4.17 11.60
N ARG A 64 1.57 2.85 11.67
CA ARG A 64 1.93 2.06 12.85
C ARG A 64 2.87 0.92 12.47
N TRP A 65 3.89 0.76 13.30
CA TRP A 65 4.75 -0.41 13.32
C TRP A 65 4.78 -0.99 14.73
N ALA A 66 4.48 -2.27 14.86
CA ALA A 66 4.52 -2.98 16.13
C ALA A 66 5.95 -3.40 16.47
N VAL A 67 6.25 -3.52 17.77
CA VAL A 67 7.50 -4.13 18.24
C VAL A 67 7.46 -5.64 17.93
N ALA A 68 8.49 -6.15 17.28
CA ALA A 68 8.61 -7.58 17.01
C ALA A 68 8.98 -8.34 18.31
N PRO A 69 8.45 -9.57 18.55
CA PRO A 69 8.76 -10.35 19.75
C PRO A 69 10.26 -10.66 19.95
N ASP A 70 11.04 -10.69 18.89
CA ASP A 70 12.47 -10.99 18.82
C ASP A 70 13.32 -9.75 18.49
N GLY A 71 12.76 -8.55 18.63
CA GLY A 71 13.43 -7.27 18.38
C GLY A 71 13.24 -6.72 16.97
N GLY A 72 13.32 -5.40 16.84
CA GLY A 72 12.98 -4.67 15.62
C GLY A 72 11.50 -4.30 15.54
N ALA A 73 11.08 -3.88 14.35
CA ALA A 73 9.70 -3.46 14.07
C ALA A 73 9.06 -4.30 12.96
N ILE A 74 7.73 -4.38 12.96
CA ILE A 74 6.89 -5.04 11.95
C ILE A 74 5.77 -4.09 11.54
N GLU A 75 5.46 -3.99 10.25
CA GLU A 75 4.36 -3.14 9.79
C GLU A 75 3.00 -3.64 10.31
N ASP A 76 2.22 -2.75 10.91
CA ASP A 76 0.82 -3.04 11.15
C ASP A 76 0.00 -2.81 9.87
N ARG A 77 -0.01 -3.82 9.00
CA ARG A 77 -0.60 -3.70 7.67
C ARG A 77 -2.10 -3.40 7.71
N ALA A 78 -2.82 -3.97 8.66
CA ALA A 78 -4.26 -3.72 8.78
C ALA A 78 -4.55 -2.28 9.20
N PHE A 79 -3.83 -1.77 10.20
CA PHE A 79 -3.93 -0.37 10.60
C PHE A 79 -3.53 0.57 9.46
N ASN A 80 -2.39 0.32 8.82
CA ASN A 80 -1.86 1.16 7.76
C ASN A 80 -2.74 1.15 6.50
N ALA A 81 -3.31 -0.01 6.12
CA ALA A 81 -4.23 -0.11 5.01
C ALA A 81 -5.47 0.75 5.23
N ARG A 82 -6.09 0.65 6.42
CA ARG A 82 -7.22 1.51 6.80
C ARG A 82 -6.84 2.99 6.72
N SER A 83 -5.77 3.37 7.41
CA SER A 83 -5.31 4.75 7.50
C SER A 83 -5.06 5.36 6.11
N ARG A 84 -4.35 4.64 5.24
CA ARG A 84 -4.10 5.06 3.85
C ARG A 84 -5.40 5.23 3.06
N LEU A 85 -6.28 4.22 3.09
CA LEU A 85 -7.52 4.23 2.31
C LEU A 85 -8.47 5.37 2.74
N ASP A 86 -8.64 5.59 4.05
CA ASP A 86 -9.48 6.67 4.57
C ASP A 86 -8.87 8.05 4.26
N ALA A 87 -7.55 8.22 4.41
CA ALA A 87 -6.87 9.47 4.15
C ALA A 87 -6.91 9.88 2.67
N PHE A 88 -6.60 8.96 1.74
CA PHE A 88 -6.66 9.24 0.31
C PHE A 88 -8.11 9.40 -0.21
N ALA A 89 -9.10 8.82 0.46
CA ALA A 89 -10.50 9.07 0.17
C ALA A 89 -11.01 10.42 0.71
N GLY A 90 -10.25 11.08 1.60
CA GLY A 90 -10.65 12.30 2.30
C GLY A 90 -11.84 12.13 3.24
N ARG A 91 -12.22 10.88 3.56
CA ARG A 91 -13.36 10.52 4.40
C ARG A 91 -13.25 9.06 4.84
N GLN A 92 -13.98 8.69 5.88
CA GLN A 92 -14.05 7.30 6.32
C GLN A 92 -14.78 6.43 5.28
N VAL A 93 -14.04 5.54 4.61
CA VAL A 93 -14.55 4.57 3.65
C VAL A 93 -14.36 3.14 4.13
N VAL A 94 -13.42 2.90 5.04
CA VAL A 94 -13.14 1.59 5.63
C VAL A 94 -14.01 1.38 6.86
N ARG A 95 -14.76 0.28 6.85
CA ARG A 95 -15.53 -0.21 8.00
C ARG A 95 -14.62 -0.96 8.96
N SER A 96 -13.83 -1.89 8.43
CA SER A 96 -12.84 -2.65 9.20
C SER A 96 -11.65 -3.03 8.34
N SER A 97 -10.50 -3.19 8.98
CA SER A 97 -9.33 -3.82 8.38
C SER A 97 -8.67 -4.72 9.41
N THR A 98 -8.40 -5.97 9.01
CA THR A 98 -7.84 -7.03 9.86
C THR A 98 -6.93 -7.91 9.03
N THR A 99 -6.29 -8.90 9.65
CA THR A 99 -5.69 -9.99 8.88
C THR A 99 -6.78 -10.84 8.22
N CYS A 100 -6.44 -11.53 7.13
CA CYS A 100 -7.38 -12.47 6.48
C CYS A 100 -7.73 -13.65 7.40
N ALA A 101 -6.79 -14.08 8.25
CA ALA A 101 -7.04 -15.11 9.27
C ALA A 101 -8.11 -14.68 10.28
N GLU A 102 -8.01 -13.46 10.84
CA GLU A 102 -9.03 -12.92 11.75
C GLU A 102 -10.38 -12.73 11.08
N ALA A 103 -10.39 -12.40 9.78
CA ALA A 103 -11.62 -12.28 8.99
C ALA A 103 -12.25 -13.65 8.64
N GLY A 104 -11.58 -14.77 8.93
CA GLY A 104 -12.04 -16.11 8.52
C GLY A 104 -11.99 -16.31 7.00
N VAL A 105 -11.09 -15.61 6.31
CA VAL A 105 -11.01 -15.57 4.86
C VAL A 105 -9.71 -16.24 4.40
N ASP A 106 -9.84 -17.15 3.44
CA ASP A 106 -8.69 -17.94 2.97
C ASP A 106 -7.56 -17.06 2.40
N ALA A 107 -6.34 -17.41 2.82
CA ALA A 107 -5.05 -16.84 2.46
C ALA A 107 -3.98 -17.93 2.62
N PRO A 108 -3.60 -18.63 1.54
CA PRO A 108 -2.81 -19.86 1.62
C PRO A 108 -1.35 -19.61 2.02
N GLY A 109 -1.11 -19.46 3.32
CA GLY A 109 0.22 -19.34 3.91
C GLY A 109 0.99 -18.07 3.52
N ILE A 110 0.28 -17.00 3.14
CA ILE A 110 0.85 -15.71 2.77
C ILE A 110 0.26 -14.60 3.64
N ALA A 111 1.05 -13.58 3.93
CA ALA A 111 0.57 -12.42 4.68
C ALA A 111 -0.54 -11.74 3.89
N CYS A 112 -1.67 -11.50 4.55
CA CYS A 112 -2.89 -11.06 3.90
C CYS A 112 -3.67 -10.11 4.81
N THR A 113 -3.99 -8.94 4.28
CA THR A 113 -4.86 -7.95 4.91
C THR A 113 -6.23 -7.99 4.22
N PHE A 114 -7.28 -8.06 5.02
CA PHE A 114 -8.66 -7.96 4.57
C PHE A 114 -9.20 -6.58 4.96
N VAL A 115 -9.88 -5.92 4.02
CA VAL A 115 -10.53 -4.62 4.21
C VAL A 115 -12.00 -4.75 3.83
N ASP A 116 -12.89 -4.46 4.78
CA ASP A 116 -14.31 -4.28 4.52
C ASP A 116 -14.61 -2.79 4.38
N PHE A 117 -15.17 -2.38 3.24
CA PHE A 117 -15.58 -1.00 3.04
C PHE A 117 -17.01 -0.77 3.53
N ASN A 118 -17.36 0.49 3.75
CA ASN A 118 -18.73 0.88 4.09
C ASN A 118 -19.75 0.49 2.99
N GLY A 119 -19.31 0.39 1.73
CA GLY A 119 -20.11 -0.06 0.59
C GLY A 119 -20.08 -1.58 0.35
N PRO A 120 -20.59 -2.06 -0.79
CA PRO A 120 -20.64 -3.50 -1.09
C PRO A 120 -19.28 -4.09 -1.48
N ILE A 121 -18.19 -3.32 -1.44
CA ILE A 121 -16.86 -3.75 -1.87
C ILE A 121 -16.09 -4.29 -0.66
N VAL A 122 -15.28 -5.32 -0.90
CA VAL A 122 -14.25 -5.83 -0.01
C VAL A 122 -12.93 -5.90 -0.77
N GLN A 123 -11.82 -5.85 -0.04
CA GLN A 123 -10.49 -5.94 -0.62
C GLN A 123 -9.64 -6.96 0.14
N LYS A 124 -8.94 -7.80 -0.61
CA LYS A 124 -7.82 -8.61 -0.10
C LYS A 124 -6.51 -8.02 -0.61
N GLN A 125 -5.53 -7.89 0.25
CA GLN A 125 -4.16 -7.52 -0.11
C GLN A 125 -3.23 -8.65 0.31
N PHE A 126 -2.66 -9.34 -0.67
CA PHE A 126 -1.68 -10.39 -0.47
C PHE A 126 -0.28 -9.83 -0.65
N VAL A 127 0.62 -10.17 0.27
CA VAL A 127 2.04 -9.85 0.15
C VAL A 127 2.77 -11.10 -0.31
N ASN A 128 3.15 -11.11 -1.59
CA ASN A 128 3.76 -12.27 -2.25
C ASN A 128 5.24 -12.38 -1.95
N SER A 129 5.91 -11.24 -1.80
CA SER A 129 7.33 -11.17 -1.46
C SER A 129 7.62 -9.89 -0.72
N VAL A 130 8.53 -9.95 0.25
CA VAL A 130 9.09 -8.77 0.88
C VAL A 130 10.60 -8.90 0.89
N LYS A 131 11.29 -7.86 0.43
CA LYS A 131 12.74 -7.73 0.53
C LYS A 131 13.04 -6.48 1.34
N VAL A 132 13.92 -6.61 2.32
CA VAL A 132 14.41 -5.48 3.11
C VAL A 132 15.91 -5.38 2.93
N ALA A 133 16.38 -4.20 2.53
CA ALA A 133 17.78 -3.85 2.48
C ALA A 133 18.04 -2.77 3.53
N LEU A 134 19.03 -3.01 4.38
CA LEU A 134 19.55 -2.01 5.32
C LEU A 134 20.79 -1.36 4.70
N ALA A 135 21.00 -0.07 4.94
CA ALA A 135 22.23 0.58 4.53
C ALA A 135 23.46 -0.10 5.18
N ALA A 136 24.57 -0.21 4.43
CA ALA A 136 25.81 -0.77 4.95
C ALA A 136 26.44 0.16 6.03
N PRO A 137 27.18 -0.38 7.03
CA PRO A 137 27.92 0.46 7.99
C PRO A 137 28.98 1.31 7.25
N PRO A 138 29.18 2.62 7.54
CA PRO A 138 29.04 3.34 8.82
C PRO A 138 27.71 4.11 9.01
N GLN A 139 26.74 3.96 8.11
CA GLN A 139 25.39 4.55 8.24
C GLN A 139 24.46 3.64 9.07
N ALA A 140 25.07 2.82 9.94
CA ALA A 140 24.47 1.74 10.70
C ALA A 140 23.60 2.30 11.82
N GLU A 141 22.37 2.66 11.44
CA GLU A 141 21.13 2.75 12.20
C GLU A 141 20.32 3.90 11.60
N GLY A 142 19.59 3.61 10.53
CA GLY A 142 18.58 4.55 10.12
C GLY A 142 17.92 4.23 8.82
N VAL A 143 18.69 4.28 7.74
CA VAL A 143 18.10 4.14 6.41
C VAL A 143 17.79 2.68 6.13
N PHE A 144 16.52 2.38 5.87
CA PHE A 144 16.13 1.11 5.28
C PHE A 144 15.37 1.34 3.98
N ILE A 145 15.40 0.30 3.15
CA ILE A 145 14.60 0.19 1.94
C ILE A 145 13.83 -1.14 2.03
N SER A 146 12.53 -1.12 1.78
CA SER A 146 11.75 -2.33 1.53
C SER A 146 11.15 -2.32 0.12
N SER A 147 10.97 -3.53 -0.41
CA SER A 147 10.24 -3.82 -1.65
C SER A 147 9.20 -4.89 -1.31
N ASP A 148 7.93 -4.54 -1.45
CA ASP A 148 6.80 -5.42 -1.20
C ASP A 148 6.10 -5.68 -2.53
N ILE A 149 6.14 -6.93 -3.01
CA ILE A 149 5.35 -7.35 -4.18
C ILE A 149 3.99 -7.81 -3.69
N MET A 150 2.94 -7.14 -4.14
CA MET A 150 1.59 -7.29 -3.63
C MET A 150 0.60 -7.63 -4.74
N ARG A 151 -0.42 -8.41 -4.39
CA ARG A 151 -1.64 -8.57 -5.19
C ARG A 151 -2.83 -8.04 -4.41
N THR A 152 -3.53 -7.07 -4.98
CA THR A 152 -4.77 -6.54 -4.44
C THR A 152 -5.94 -7.07 -5.26
N ILE A 153 -6.96 -7.63 -4.58
CA ILE A 153 -8.21 -8.08 -5.21
C ILE A 153 -9.34 -7.28 -4.58
N LEU A 154 -10.04 -6.48 -5.39
CA LEU A 154 -11.27 -5.81 -5.01
C LEU A 154 -12.45 -6.59 -5.57
N ALA A 155 -13.39 -6.97 -4.72
CA ALA A 155 -14.57 -7.72 -5.12
C ALA A 155 -15.82 -7.12 -4.50
N ARG A 156 -16.94 -7.24 -5.22
CA ARG A 156 -18.24 -6.92 -4.67
C ARG A 156 -18.75 -8.12 -3.86
N ARG A 157 -19.25 -7.87 -2.65
CA ARG A 157 -19.98 -8.86 -1.85
C ARG A 157 -21.21 -9.30 -2.62
N LYS A 158 -21.45 -10.61 -2.67
CA LYS A 158 -22.74 -11.14 -3.11
C LYS A 158 -23.78 -10.73 -2.08
N VAL A 159 -24.71 -9.88 -2.48
CA VAL A 159 -25.88 -9.50 -1.67
C VAL A 159 -27.05 -10.34 -2.17
N ALA A 160 -27.89 -10.84 -1.27
CA ALA A 160 -29.08 -11.58 -1.65
C ALA A 160 -29.94 -10.75 -2.63
N GLY A 161 -30.27 -11.31 -3.78
CA GLY A 161 -31.02 -10.64 -4.84
C GLY A 161 -30.18 -9.83 -5.84
N ASP A 162 -28.86 -9.70 -5.65
CA ASP A 162 -27.98 -9.06 -6.63
C ASP A 162 -27.52 -10.09 -7.67
N THR A 163 -28.12 -10.05 -8.86
CA THR A 163 -27.83 -10.97 -9.98
C THR A 163 -26.71 -10.47 -10.90
N ARG A 164 -26.21 -9.25 -10.67
CA ARG A 164 -25.15 -8.67 -11.49
C ARG A 164 -23.81 -9.32 -11.17
N ASP A 165 -23.12 -9.75 -12.22
CA ASP A 165 -21.75 -10.21 -12.10
C ASP A 165 -20.78 -9.04 -12.27
N PHE A 166 -19.99 -8.78 -11.24
CA PHE A 166 -18.91 -7.82 -11.27
C PHE A 166 -17.62 -8.61 -11.05
N PRO A 167 -16.85 -8.90 -12.12
CA PRO A 167 -15.61 -9.63 -11.97
C PRO A 167 -14.70 -8.86 -11.01
N PRO A 168 -13.98 -9.55 -10.11
CA PRO A 168 -13.05 -8.89 -9.21
C PRO A 168 -12.00 -8.09 -9.98
N LEU A 169 -11.70 -6.88 -9.50
CA LEU A 169 -10.58 -6.11 -10.00
C LEU A 169 -9.30 -6.61 -9.31
N THR A 170 -8.32 -7.04 -10.10
CA THR A 170 -7.03 -7.50 -9.58
C THR A 170 -5.92 -6.56 -10.05
N VAL A 171 -5.16 -6.04 -9.08
CA VAL A 171 -4.02 -5.15 -9.30
C VAL A 171 -2.78 -5.82 -8.71
N ASP A 172 -1.76 -6.00 -9.54
CA ASP A 172 -0.44 -6.45 -9.12
C ASP A 172 0.46 -5.23 -8.99
N SER A 173 1.13 -5.07 -7.85
CA SER A 173 1.96 -3.91 -7.57
C SER A 173 3.25 -4.27 -6.85
N GLU A 174 4.23 -3.38 -6.96
CA GLU A 174 5.41 -3.32 -6.11
C GLU A 174 5.39 -2.00 -5.34
N VAL A 175 5.55 -2.09 -4.02
CA VAL A 175 5.67 -0.94 -3.12
C VAL A 175 7.11 -0.85 -2.64
N LEU A 176 7.79 0.19 -3.07
CA LEU A 176 9.15 0.49 -2.66
C LEU A 176 9.11 1.59 -1.59
N LEU A 177 9.51 1.28 -0.36
CA LEU A 177 9.56 2.23 0.75
C LEU A 177 11.01 2.47 1.11
N SER A 178 11.41 3.73 1.28
CA SER A 178 12.68 4.10 1.89
C SER A 178 12.43 5.12 2.98
N LEU A 179 12.92 4.86 4.19
CA LEU A 179 12.83 5.80 5.31
C LEU A 179 14.20 5.97 5.95
N ALA A 180 14.47 7.18 6.43
CA ALA A 180 15.66 7.58 7.15
C ALA A 180 15.26 8.42 8.38
N PRO A 181 15.74 8.10 9.59
CA PRO A 181 15.52 8.96 10.74
C PRO A 181 16.29 10.27 10.55
N THR A 182 15.65 11.37 10.95
CA THR A 182 16.27 12.71 11.03
C THR A 182 16.38 13.19 12.47
N GLY A 183 15.81 12.44 13.41
CA GLY A 183 15.93 12.58 14.85
C GLY A 183 15.25 11.41 15.54
N ARG A 184 15.14 11.45 16.88
CA ARG A 184 14.48 10.40 17.67
C ARG A 184 13.02 10.16 17.26
N ASP A 185 12.33 11.25 16.94
CA ASP A 185 10.89 11.30 16.72
C ASP A 185 10.53 11.81 15.33
N ASN A 186 11.51 11.91 14.42
CA ASN A 186 11.30 12.39 13.06
C ASN A 186 12.00 11.46 12.06
N ALA A 187 11.34 11.20 10.95
CA ALA A 187 11.90 10.50 9.81
C ALA A 187 11.42 11.12 8.50
N VAL A 188 12.20 10.94 7.45
CA VAL A 188 11.85 11.33 6.09
C VAL A 188 12.02 10.13 5.17
N GLY A 189 11.35 10.17 4.03
CA GLY A 189 11.44 9.05 3.11
C GLY A 189 10.73 9.25 1.81
N ARG A 190 10.58 8.13 1.10
CA ARG A 190 9.94 8.04 -0.20
C ARG A 190 9.16 6.75 -0.31
N VAL A 191 8.04 6.82 -1.03
CA VAL A 191 7.29 5.64 -1.48
C VAL A 191 7.20 5.68 -2.98
N ARG A 192 7.53 4.58 -3.64
CA ARG A 192 7.24 4.37 -5.05
C ARG A 192 6.23 3.23 -5.17
N LEU A 193 5.10 3.52 -5.81
CA LEU A 193 4.12 2.52 -6.19
C LEU A 193 4.31 2.20 -7.66
N VAL A 194 4.55 0.94 -7.98
CA VAL A 194 4.71 0.44 -9.35
C VAL A 194 3.57 -0.52 -9.62
N GLU A 195 2.80 -0.30 -10.68
CA GLU A 195 1.69 -1.18 -11.03
C GLU A 195 2.01 -1.97 -12.30
N PHE A 196 1.52 -3.20 -12.34
CA PHE A 196 1.67 -4.14 -13.45
C PHE A 196 0.30 -4.64 -13.88
N LEU A 197 0.21 -5.06 -15.15
CA LEU A 197 -0.98 -5.77 -15.60
C LEU A 197 -1.04 -7.17 -14.99
N ASN A 198 -2.24 -7.59 -14.62
CA ASN A 198 -2.48 -8.98 -14.28
C ASN A 198 -2.43 -9.86 -15.57
N PRO A 199 -2.09 -11.16 -15.47
CA PRO A 199 -2.01 -12.06 -16.63
C PRO A 199 -3.30 -12.25 -17.44
N GLN A 200 -4.45 -11.83 -16.91
CA GLN A 200 -5.74 -11.90 -17.58
C GLN A 200 -6.05 -10.64 -18.39
N ALA A 201 -5.25 -9.58 -18.26
CA ALA A 201 -5.44 -8.34 -19.00
C ALA A 201 -5.05 -8.53 -20.48
N PRO A 202 -5.84 -8.02 -21.45
CA PRO A 202 -5.55 -8.19 -22.88
C PRO A 202 -4.18 -7.66 -23.32
N LEU A 203 -3.68 -6.61 -22.67
CA LEU A 203 -2.39 -5.98 -22.98
C LEU A 203 -1.22 -6.56 -22.17
N TYR A 204 -1.44 -7.62 -21.36
CA TYR A 204 -0.41 -8.17 -20.47
C TYR A 204 0.87 -8.57 -21.22
N PHE A 205 0.75 -9.39 -22.27
CA PHE A 205 1.90 -9.83 -23.05
C PHE A 205 2.57 -8.68 -23.82
N ALA A 206 1.78 -7.69 -24.25
CA ALA A 206 2.30 -6.49 -24.88
C ALA A 206 3.06 -5.59 -23.90
N ALA A 207 2.72 -5.61 -22.60
CA ALA A 207 3.47 -4.91 -21.57
C ALA A 207 4.81 -5.59 -21.25
N GLY A 208 4.95 -6.89 -21.54
CA GLY A 208 6.22 -7.61 -21.42
C GLY A 208 6.80 -7.63 -20.00
N GLY A 209 5.95 -7.60 -18.98
CA GLY A 209 6.38 -7.50 -17.57
C GLY A 209 6.85 -6.11 -17.15
N SER A 210 6.68 -5.09 -17.99
CA SER A 210 7.00 -3.70 -17.66
C SER A 210 5.91 -3.06 -16.81
N SER A 211 6.28 -2.03 -16.05
CA SER A 211 5.33 -1.24 -15.28
C SER A 211 4.43 -0.39 -16.17
N VAL A 212 3.15 -0.34 -15.82
CA VAL A 212 2.13 0.42 -16.56
C VAL A 212 1.78 1.74 -15.90
N SER A 213 2.00 1.84 -14.59
CA SER A 213 1.93 3.10 -13.85
C SER A 213 3.04 3.15 -12.78
N ILE A 214 3.52 4.36 -12.51
CA ILE A 214 4.47 4.64 -11.43
C ILE A 214 4.04 5.93 -10.73
N SER A 215 3.90 5.85 -9.40
CA SER A 215 3.62 6.98 -8.52
C SER A 215 4.74 7.14 -7.49
N ASP A 216 5.44 8.27 -7.52
CA ASP A 216 6.51 8.60 -6.57
C ASP A 216 5.99 9.60 -5.54
N TYR A 217 6.12 9.27 -4.26
CA TYR A 217 5.72 10.09 -3.13
C TYR A 217 6.93 10.43 -2.25
N SER A 218 6.92 11.64 -1.69
CA SER A 218 7.73 11.98 -0.52
C SER A 218 6.96 11.65 0.76
N LEU A 219 7.69 11.32 1.82
CA LEU A 219 7.17 11.09 3.16
C LEU A 219 7.90 11.95 4.18
N THR A 220 7.15 12.55 5.09
CA THR A 220 7.65 13.02 6.39
C THR A 220 6.87 12.29 7.48
N LEU A 221 7.56 11.93 8.56
CA LEU A 221 6.98 11.21 9.69
C LEU A 221 7.39 11.89 10.98
N THR A 222 6.42 12.11 11.86
CA THR A 222 6.60 12.59 13.22
C THR A 222 5.99 11.58 14.17
N ARG A 223 6.73 11.14 15.19
CA ARG A 223 6.23 10.17 16.16
C ARG A 223 5.04 10.77 16.91
N VAL A 224 3.95 10.01 17.00
CA VAL A 224 2.83 10.37 17.86
C VAL A 224 3.28 10.10 19.29
N SER A 225 3.37 11.14 20.11
CA SER A 225 3.61 10.96 21.54
C SER A 225 2.43 10.18 22.11
N ASP A 226 2.67 8.91 22.41
CA ASP A 226 1.77 8.14 23.23
C ASP A 226 1.74 8.84 24.60
N GLY A 227 0.65 9.54 24.91
CA GLY A 227 0.42 10.21 26.20
C GLY A 227 0.37 9.27 27.41
N TRP A 228 0.94 8.08 27.28
CA TRP A 228 1.27 7.18 28.37
C TRP A 228 2.51 7.73 29.05
N ALA A 229 2.31 8.80 29.82
CA ALA A 229 3.18 9.09 30.94
C ALA A 229 3.32 7.79 31.74
N THR A 230 4.57 7.36 31.89
CA THR A 230 4.98 6.43 32.93
C THR A 230 4.41 6.91 34.27
N GLY A 231 3.35 6.26 34.72
CA GLY A 231 2.91 6.25 36.11
C GLY A 231 3.43 4.99 36.78
#